data_AF-A0A8S2XL35-F1
#
_entry.id   AF-A0A8S2XL35-F1
#
_cell.length_a   1.000
_cell.length_b   1.000
_cell.length_c   1.000
_cell.angle_alpha   90.00
_cell.angle_beta   90.00
_cell.angle_gamma   90.00
#
_symmetry.space_group_name_H-M   'P 1'
#
loop_
_entity.id
_entity.type
_entity.pdbx_description
1 polymer ?
#
loop_
_entity_poly.entity_id
_entity_poly.type
_entity_poly.pdbx_seq_one_letter_code
_entity_poly.pdbx_strand_id
1 'polypeptide(L)'
;MTIKWIFLESGHGKGVADGVGAAIKRLMDHAVAFRPNESFKNALDLMNVIVNDTSIKLFTYGKSDIDSLKKNVPPLIAVKGMASLHEVTAKPD
;
A
#
# COMPACT_ATOMS: atom_id res chain seq x y z
N MET A 1 -4.02 -16.52 -18.86
CA MET A 1 -2.91 -15.67 -18.37
C MET A 1 -2.76 -15.89 -16.88
N THR A 2 -1.63 -16.40 -16.39
CA THR A 2 -1.42 -16.66 -14.96
C THR A 2 -0.76 -15.44 -14.32
N ILE A 3 -1.54 -14.64 -13.61
CA ILE A 3 -1.00 -13.55 -12.78
C ILE A 3 -0.51 -14.19 -11.48
N LYS A 4 0.80 -14.18 -11.24
CA LYS A 4 1.39 -14.63 -9.98
C LYS A 4 1.79 -13.40 -9.17
N TRP A 5 1.11 -13.16 -8.05
CA TRP A 5 1.57 -12.19 -7.08
C TRP A 5 2.47 -12.92 -6.07
N ILE A 6 3.78 -12.86 -6.29
CA ILE A 6 4.76 -13.49 -5.40
C ILE A 6 5.41 -12.38 -4.57
N PHE A 7 5.12 -12.36 -3.28
CA PHE A 7 5.72 -11.44 -2.32
C PHE A 7 6.82 -12.16 -1.56
N LEU A 8 8.07 -11.81 -1.84
CA LEU A 8 9.25 -12.35 -1.16
C LEU A 8 9.75 -11.31 -0.16
N GLU A 9 9.36 -11.45 1.11
CA GLU A 9 10.01 -10.74 2.21
C GLU A 9 10.58 -11.77 3.19
N SER A 10 11.83 -11.58 3.63
CA SER A 10 12.54 -12.51 4.52
C SER A 10 12.02 -12.50 5.97
N GLY A 11 10.76 -12.12 6.22
CA GLY A 11 10.17 -12.12 7.56
C GLY A 11 8.69 -11.75 7.58
N HIS A 12 7.79 -12.76 7.60
CA HIS A 12 6.35 -12.66 7.88
C HIS A 12 5.55 -11.46 7.29
N GLY A 13 6.07 -10.76 6.29
CA GLY A 13 5.45 -9.56 5.70
C GLY A 13 5.27 -8.36 6.65
N LYS A 14 5.81 -8.41 7.87
CA LYS A 14 5.63 -7.37 8.89
C LYS A 14 6.80 -6.39 8.92
N GLY A 15 8.03 -6.89 8.89
CA GLY A 15 9.22 -6.06 9.17
C GLY A 15 9.42 -4.89 8.22
N VAL A 16 9.21 -5.09 6.91
CA VAL A 16 9.40 -4.01 5.92
C VAL A 16 8.23 -3.03 5.95
N ALA A 17 6.99 -3.54 6.03
CA ALA A 17 5.80 -2.72 6.17
C ALA A 17 5.84 -1.85 7.45
N ASP A 18 6.27 -2.43 8.57
CA ASP A 18 6.48 -1.74 9.84
C ASP A 18 7.57 -0.69 9.73
N GLY A 19 8.66 -0.98 9.00
CA GLY A 19 9.75 -0.04 8.75
C GLY A 19 9.32 1.19 7.95
N VAL A 20 8.59 0.97 6.85
CA VAL A 20 8.02 2.06 6.03
C VAL A 20 7.01 2.87 6.85
N GLY A 21 6.12 2.20 7.59
CA GLY A 21 5.16 2.85 8.47
C GLY A 21 5.81 3.69 9.56
N ALA A 22 6.86 3.17 10.20
CA ALA A 22 7.63 3.89 11.21
C ALA A 22 8.37 5.11 10.62
N ALA A 23 8.92 4.99 9.42
CA ALA A 23 9.57 6.11 8.73
C ALA A 23 8.57 7.23 8.42
N ILE A 24 7.40 6.89 7.88
CA ILE A 24 6.32 7.85 7.61
C ILE A 24 5.85 8.52 8.91
N LYS A 25 5.64 7.73 9.97
CA LYS A 25 5.20 8.29 11.26
C LYS A 25 6.22 9.30 11.81
N ARG A 26 7.50 8.93 11.85
CA ARG A 26 8.57 9.81 12.36
C ARG A 26 8.70 11.09 11.54
N LEU A 27 8.58 10.98 10.22
CA LEU A 27 8.58 12.15 9.33
C LEU A 27 7.45 13.12 9.70
N MET A 28 6.24 12.60 9.94
CA MET A 28 5.10 13.44 10.28
C MET A 28 5.16 14.00 11.70
N ASP A 29 5.62 13.22 12.67
CA ASP A 29 5.88 13.72 14.02
C ASP A 29 6.85 14.92 13.95
N HIS A 30 7.90 14.81 13.13
CA HIS A 30 8.86 15.89 12.89
C HIS A 30 8.22 17.08 12.14
N ALA A 31 7.45 16.85 11.08
CA ALA A 31 6.78 17.91 10.32
C ALA A 31 5.82 18.72 11.20
N VAL A 32 5.01 18.04 12.02
CA VAL A 32 4.07 18.69 12.96
C VAL A 32 4.82 19.51 14.02
N ALA A 33 5.93 18.99 14.55
CA ALA A 33 6.68 19.66 15.60
C ALA A 33 7.47 20.89 15.10
N PHE A 34 8.00 20.83 13.87
CA PHE A 34 8.99 21.81 13.40
C PHE A 34 8.56 22.63 12.18
N ARG A 35 7.37 22.41 11.62
CA ARG A 35 6.82 23.19 10.48
C ARG A 35 5.52 23.90 10.88
N PRO A 36 5.57 24.90 11.78
CA PRO A 36 4.37 25.55 12.35
C PRO A 36 3.51 26.31 11.34
N ASN A 37 4.05 26.60 10.15
CA ASN A 37 3.35 27.29 9.07
C ASN A 37 2.64 26.33 8.11
N GLU A 38 2.87 25.02 8.23
CA GLU A 38 2.19 23.99 7.45
C GLU A 38 0.98 23.46 8.21
N SER A 39 -0.11 23.20 7.49
CA SER A 39 -1.34 22.64 8.08
C SER A 39 -1.63 21.29 7.45
N PHE A 40 -1.70 20.26 8.29
CA PHE A 40 -1.98 18.89 7.88
C PHE A 40 -3.42 18.54 8.28
N LYS A 41 -4.36 18.67 7.34
CA LYS A 41 -5.82 18.53 7.58
C LYS A 41 -6.37 17.22 7.02
N ASN A 42 -5.71 16.65 6.03
CA ASN A 42 -6.18 15.46 5.34
C ASN A 42 -5.02 14.58 4.82
N ALA A 43 -5.38 13.44 4.22
CA ALA A 43 -4.42 12.48 3.71
C ALA A 43 -3.57 13.00 2.54
N LEU A 44 -4.05 13.97 1.74
CA LEU A 44 -3.23 14.58 0.69
C LEU A 44 -2.09 15.43 1.27
N ASP A 45 -2.33 16.13 2.38
CA ASP A 45 -1.27 16.93 3.02
C ASP A 45 -0.11 16.02 3.49
N LEU A 46 -0.46 14.86 4.05
CA LEU A 46 0.49 13.79 4.38
C LEU A 46 1.25 13.30 3.13
N MET A 47 0.53 13.02 2.04
CA MET A 47 1.14 12.54 0.79
C MET A 47 2.16 13.53 0.24
N ASN A 48 1.85 14.83 0.28
CA ASN A 48 2.75 15.88 -0.20
C ASN A 48 4.06 15.91 0.59
N VAL A 49 3.99 15.80 1.92
CA VAL A 49 5.20 15.73 2.77
C VAL A 49 6.05 14.51 2.41
N ILE A 50 5.43 13.34 2.27
CA ILE A 50 6.16 12.10 2.01
C ILE A 50 6.84 12.13 0.63
N VAL A 51 6.14 12.61 -0.41
CA VAL A 51 6.69 12.68 -1.77
C VAL A 51 7.81 13.71 -1.89
N ASN A 52 7.73 14.82 -1.16
CA ASN A 52 8.75 15.87 -1.21
C ASN A 52 10.00 15.52 -0.41
N ASP A 53 9.85 14.81 0.71
CA ASP A 53 10.92 14.63 1.69
C ASP A 53 11.54 13.23 1.68
N THR A 54 10.97 12.30 0.91
CA THR A 54 11.43 10.91 0.87
C THR A 54 11.37 10.33 -0.54
N SER A 55 12.03 9.19 -0.74
CA SER A 55 11.88 8.37 -1.95
C SER A 55 10.67 7.42 -1.89
N ILE A 56 9.89 7.45 -0.81
CA ILE A 56 8.72 6.58 -0.63
C ILE A 56 7.63 7.03 -1.59
N LYS A 57 7.14 6.07 -2.38
CA LYS A 57 6.01 6.29 -3.29
C LYS A 57 4.73 5.78 -2.65
N LEU A 58 3.73 6.64 -2.54
CA LEU A 58 2.39 6.26 -2.14
C LEU A 58 1.43 6.36 -3.31
N PHE A 59 0.46 5.45 -3.31
CA PHE A 59 -0.62 5.41 -4.28
C PHE A 59 -1.94 5.42 -3.51
N THR A 60 -2.82 6.34 -3.87
CA THR A 60 -4.17 6.43 -3.30
C THR A 60 -5.18 5.91 -4.31
N TYR A 61 -6.07 5.05 -3.85
CA TYR A 61 -7.15 4.50 -4.67
C TYR A 61 -8.49 4.88 -4.02
N GLY A 62 -9.35 5.52 -4.79
CA GLY A 62 -10.70 5.85 -4.39
C GLY A 62 -11.65 4.68 -4.58
N LYS A 63 -12.89 4.85 -4.09
CA LYS A 63 -13.95 3.85 -4.26
C LYS A 63 -14.24 3.54 -5.74
N SER A 64 -14.22 4.55 -6.60
CA SER A 64 -14.38 4.41 -8.04
C SER A 64 -13.29 3.54 -8.68
N ASP A 65 -12.06 3.66 -8.21
CA ASP A 65 -10.92 2.88 -8.71
C ASP A 65 -11.10 1.41 -8.33
N ILE A 66 -11.51 1.15 -7.08
CA ILE A 66 -11.82 -0.20 -6.58
C ILE A 66 -12.99 -0.82 -7.35
N ASP A 67 -14.07 -0.06 -7.55
CA ASP A 67 -15.27 -0.55 -8.23
C ASP A 67 -15.00 -0.82 -9.72
N SER A 68 -14.15 -0.01 -10.35
CA SER A 68 -13.67 -0.25 -11.72
C SER A 68 -12.77 -1.47 -11.79
N LEU A 69 -11.90 -1.68 -10.80
CA LEU A 69 -11.03 -2.85 -10.75
C LEU A 69 -11.84 -4.15 -10.58
N LYS A 70 -12.84 -4.17 -9.70
CA LYS A 70 -13.71 -5.34 -9.47
C LYS A 70 -14.45 -5.81 -10.72
N LYS A 71 -14.78 -4.89 -11.64
CA LYS A 71 -15.41 -5.25 -12.93
C LYS A 71 -14.44 -5.93 -13.90
N ASN A 72 -13.15 -5.65 -13.76
CA ASN A 72 -12.12 -6.08 -14.70
C ASN A 72 -11.23 -7.21 -14.16
N VAL A 73 -11.30 -7.51 -12.86
CA VAL A 73 -10.53 -8.59 -12.24
C VAL A 73 -11.31 -9.90 -12.35
N PRO A 74 -10.74 -10.94 -12.98
CA PRO A 74 -11.38 -12.25 -13.06
C PRO A 74 -11.53 -12.89 -11.68
N PRO A 75 -12.46 -13.84 -11.50
CA PRO A 75 -12.64 -14.55 -10.24
C PRO A 75 -11.31 -15.15 -9.75
N LEU A 76 -10.85 -14.69 -8.58
CA LEU A 76 -9.61 -15.14 -7.97
C LEU A 76 -9.86 -16.38 -7.13
N ILE A 77 -9.09 -17.43 -7.37
CA ILE A 77 -9.14 -18.69 -6.63
C ILE A 77 -7.90 -18.75 -5.74
N ALA A 78 -8.11 -18.88 -4.43
CA ALA A 78 -7.04 -19.12 -3.48
C ALA A 78 -6.34 -20.44 -3.78
N VAL A 79 -5.01 -20.44 -3.77
CA VAL A 79 -4.24 -21.67 -3.99
C VAL A 79 -4.39 -22.58 -2.77
N LYS A 80 -4.79 -23.84 -3.01
CA LYS A 80 -5.05 -24.82 -1.95
C LYS A 80 -3.80 -25.02 -1.09
N GLY A 81 -3.93 -24.87 0.23
CA GLY A 81 -2.83 -25.05 1.19
C GLY A 81 -2.04 -23.77 1.50
N MET A 82 -2.28 -22.68 0.78
CA MET A 82 -1.75 -21.36 1.11
C MET A 82 -2.81 -20.52 1.82
N ALA A 83 -2.39 -19.63 2.72
CA ALA A 83 -3.31 -18.62 3.24
C ALA A 83 -3.81 -17.79 2.05
N SER A 84 -5.12 -17.61 1.97
CA SER A 84 -5.83 -16.91 0.89
C SER A 84 -5.37 -15.47 0.62
N LEU A 85 -4.45 -14.95 1.44
CA LEU A 85 -3.83 -13.63 1.34
C LEU A 85 -2.56 -13.59 0.47
N HIS A 86 -1.84 -14.71 0.30
CA HIS A 86 -0.48 -14.67 -0.25
C HIS A 86 -0.35 -15.21 -1.67
N GLU A 87 -1.31 -15.98 -2.14
CA GLU A 87 -1.31 -16.49 -3.50
C GLU A 87 -2.75 -16.68 -4.02
N VAL A 88 -3.04 -15.99 -5.12
CA VAL A 88 -4.31 -16.08 -5.84
C VAL A 88 -4.04 -16.36 -7.30
N THR A 89 -4.89 -17.18 -7.91
CA THR A 89 -4.82 -17.50 -9.33
C THR A 89 -6.11 -17.08 -10.01
N ALA A 90 -5.99 -16.46 -11.18
CA ALA A 90 -7.12 -16.28 -12.07
C ALA A 90 -7.29 -17.57 -12.88
N LYS A 91 -8.51 -18.12 -12.93
CA LYS A 91 -8.82 -19.18 -13.89
C LYS A 91 -8.68 -18.61 -15.30
N PRO A 92 -7.98 -19.29 -16.24
CA PRO A 92 -8.17 -19.00 -17.65
C PRO A 92 -9.59 -19.41 -18.05
N ASP A 93 -10.20 -18.63 -18.94
CA ASP A 93 -11.43 -19.02 -19.64
C ASP A 93 -11.26 -20.37 -20.37
#